data_AF-A0A9N8H9F1-F1
#
_entry.id   AF-A0A9N8H9F1-F1
#
_cell.length_a   1.000
_cell.length_b   1.000
_cell.length_c   1.000
_cell.angle_alpha   90.00
_cell.angle_beta   90.00
_cell.angle_gamma   90.00
#
_symmetry.space_group_name_H-M   'P 1'
#
loop_
_entity.id
_entity.type
_entity.pdbx_description
1 polymer ?
#
loop_
_entity_poly.entity_id
_entity_poly.type
_entity_poly.pdbx_seq_one_letter_code
_entity_poly.pdbx_strand_id
1 'polypeptide(L)'
;MSTAFAPMSSPLEPMNVVQAEKLTRKSIKKYFPLGPIMAKGNSNPITLHSVNEEVFPRLWSLMAEVMVVEGELPRSVKEEIALLVSTKNHCPMCCTAHRMMGTAAKRAEKTKDQEKIARQEALFKAAMAYAEKLIEDTMNAQPDQDLNGYDSVMEICSTNLAPASKTLEEEQDQGPLTAAGKAEVAMVVVLYFHMNRIISAVLGEQMSAAMFSVPEGAAKKMESRSVMSVVNKMMAPVLSGGMKAKRKPGITSSLFPEGSSCLEFLPEHLKGAELAGEERANALSRLYVWSVIYEQQLVNEGIMTPEILAVLDDPENCPPPRMRTHQIAHWATVEMRHVVGELEGETSRAIANVLLLVSYTPQSVFNSIHWKTLNKALGGPTSKALAIWWSLRLTFKKSQGLRSPLDLSAGSGW
;
A
#
# COMPACT_ATOMS: atom_id res chain seq x y z
N MET A 1 34.45 17.82 28.32
CA MET A 1 33.10 18.33 28.56
C MET A 1 32.13 17.40 27.86
N SER A 2 31.47 16.52 28.61
CA SER A 2 30.51 15.55 28.10
C SER A 2 29.19 16.27 27.86
N THR A 3 28.82 16.50 26.60
CA THR A 3 27.48 16.99 26.24
C THR A 3 26.48 15.89 26.51
N ALA A 4 25.75 15.99 27.63
CA ALA A 4 24.61 15.15 27.90
C ALA A 4 23.57 15.36 26.79
N PHE A 5 23.41 14.37 25.91
CA PHE A 5 22.30 14.35 24.97
C PHE A 5 21.01 14.25 25.78
N ALA A 6 20.08 15.17 25.54
CA ALA A 6 18.73 15.06 26.07
C ALA A 6 18.14 13.72 25.63
N PRO A 7 17.40 13.00 26.50
CA PRO A 7 16.70 11.79 26.09
C PRO A 7 15.82 12.14 24.90
N MET A 8 16.07 11.52 23.74
CA MET A 8 15.17 11.65 22.61
C MET A 8 13.81 11.19 23.08
N SER A 9 12.82 12.08 23.04
CA SER A 9 11.41 11.71 23.16
C SER A 9 11.20 10.53 22.21
N SER A 10 10.62 9.44 22.72
CA SER A 10 10.36 8.24 21.92
C SER A 10 9.77 8.68 20.57
N PRO A 11 10.28 8.19 19.41
CA PRO A 11 9.72 8.51 18.09
C PRO A 11 8.23 8.12 17.94
N LEU A 12 7.65 7.56 19.01
CA LEU A 12 6.29 7.08 19.16
C LEU A 12 5.52 7.82 20.27
N GLU A 13 5.83 9.08 20.57
CA GLU A 13 4.91 9.85 21.44
C GLU A 13 3.49 9.76 20.86
N PRO A 14 2.51 9.26 21.64
CA PRO A 14 1.18 9.01 21.14
C PRO A 14 0.57 10.35 20.73
N MET A 15 0.46 10.53 19.41
CA MET A 15 -0.16 11.71 18.85
C MET A 15 -1.60 11.79 19.36
N ASN A 16 -2.10 13.00 19.64
CA ASN A 16 -3.52 13.14 20.02
C ASN A 16 -4.39 12.57 18.88
N VAL A 17 -4.97 11.41 19.17
CA VAL A 17 -5.72 10.51 18.29
C VAL A 17 -6.77 11.31 17.49
N VAL A 18 -7.70 11.98 18.18
CA VAL A 18 -8.74 12.82 17.57
C VAL A 18 -8.17 13.95 16.69
N GLN A 19 -7.04 14.53 17.09
CA GLN A 19 -6.38 15.58 16.31
C GLN A 19 -5.75 15.01 15.02
N ALA A 20 -5.13 13.83 15.09
CA ALA A 20 -4.52 13.12 13.97
C ALA A 20 -5.52 12.85 12.85
N GLU A 21 -6.68 12.29 13.20
CA GLU A 21 -7.74 11.98 12.25
C GLU A 21 -8.27 13.25 11.58
N LYS A 22 -8.54 14.28 12.37
CA LYS A 22 -9.04 15.58 11.87
C LYS A 22 -8.05 16.23 10.91
N LEU A 23 -6.76 16.23 11.25
CA LEU A 23 -5.70 16.78 10.40
C LEU A 23 -5.54 15.97 9.11
N THR A 24 -5.60 14.65 9.20
CA THR A 24 -5.54 13.75 8.03
C THR A 24 -6.70 14.01 7.07
N ARG A 25 -7.94 14.05 7.57
CA ARG A 25 -9.12 14.37 6.76
C ARG A 25 -9.04 15.77 6.16
N LYS A 26 -8.50 16.76 6.89
CA LYS A 26 -8.26 18.11 6.36
C LYS A 26 -7.22 18.10 5.24
N SER A 27 -6.15 17.31 5.39
CA SER A 27 -5.11 17.12 4.37
C SER A 27 -5.67 16.47 3.10
N ILE A 28 -6.48 15.42 3.23
CA ILE A 28 -7.19 14.77 2.11
C ILE A 28 -8.07 15.79 1.38
N LYS A 29 -8.89 16.57 2.10
CA LYS A 29 -9.72 17.62 1.49
C LYS A 29 -8.91 18.64 0.70
N LYS A 30 -7.70 18.96 1.18
CA LYS A 30 -6.84 20.01 0.60
C LYS A 30 -6.11 19.53 -0.66
N TYR A 31 -5.60 18.31 -0.66
CA TYR A 31 -4.67 17.85 -1.68
C TYR A 31 -5.25 16.81 -2.64
N PHE A 32 -6.32 16.10 -2.26
CA PHE A 32 -6.95 15.12 -3.12
C PHE A 32 -8.07 15.73 -3.96
N PRO A 33 -8.13 15.52 -5.30
CA PRO A 33 -9.18 16.09 -6.13
C PRO A 33 -10.60 15.70 -5.72
N LEU A 34 -10.79 14.47 -5.21
CA LEU A 34 -12.05 13.99 -4.65
C LEU A 34 -12.14 14.20 -3.13
N GLY A 35 -11.22 14.95 -2.54
CA GLY A 35 -11.06 15.13 -1.10
C GLY A 35 -12.35 15.52 -0.35
N PRO A 36 -13.19 16.45 -0.86
CA PRO A 36 -14.45 16.79 -0.21
C PRO A 36 -15.43 15.62 -0.04
N ILE A 37 -15.39 14.65 -0.96
CA ILE A 37 -16.22 13.43 -0.93
C ILE A 37 -15.48 12.34 -0.14
N MET A 38 -14.22 12.09 -0.49
CA MET A 38 -13.42 10.98 0.05
C MET A 38 -12.99 11.19 1.49
N ALA A 39 -12.95 12.42 2.01
CA ALA A 39 -12.64 12.63 3.43
C ALA A 39 -13.84 12.36 4.36
N LYS A 40 -15.02 12.04 3.81
CA LYS A 40 -16.23 11.71 4.58
C LYS A 40 -16.40 10.20 4.69
N GLY A 41 -17.01 9.78 5.81
CA GLY A 41 -17.26 8.37 6.10
C GLY A 41 -16.00 7.58 6.43
N ASN A 42 -16.19 6.28 6.66
CA ASN A 42 -15.16 5.32 7.08
C ASN A 42 -15.10 4.09 6.14
N SER A 43 -15.73 4.20 4.96
CA SER A 43 -15.98 3.07 4.06
C SER A 43 -15.64 3.41 2.60
N ASN A 44 -14.58 4.17 2.38
CA ASN A 44 -14.05 4.43 1.03
C ASN A 44 -12.57 4.05 0.94
N PRO A 45 -12.02 3.90 -0.27
CA PRO A 45 -10.63 3.50 -0.49
C PRO A 45 -9.58 4.23 0.35
N ILE A 46 -9.79 5.52 0.65
CA ILE A 46 -8.83 6.34 1.40
C ILE A 46 -9.11 6.28 2.90
N THR A 47 -10.38 6.37 3.32
CA THR A 47 -10.74 6.43 4.75
C THR A 47 -10.92 5.06 5.38
N LEU A 48 -10.85 3.95 4.64
CA LEU A 48 -10.96 2.62 5.25
C LEU A 48 -9.89 2.39 6.31
N HIS A 49 -8.75 3.07 6.21
CA HIS A 49 -7.66 3.01 7.18
C HIS A 49 -7.90 3.85 8.44
N SER A 50 -8.92 4.72 8.44
CA SER A 50 -9.33 5.48 9.65
C SER A 50 -9.89 4.60 10.77
N VAL A 51 -10.00 3.29 10.55
CA VAL A 51 -10.29 2.31 11.62
C VAL A 51 -9.18 2.22 12.67
N ASN A 52 -7.98 2.68 12.33
CA ASN A 52 -6.88 2.85 13.27
C ASN A 52 -6.25 4.23 13.01
N GLU A 53 -6.19 5.05 14.05
CA GLU A 53 -5.83 6.46 13.92
C GLU A 53 -4.33 6.69 13.72
N GLU A 54 -3.51 5.67 13.98
CA GLU A 54 -2.08 5.71 13.74
C GLU A 54 -1.72 5.37 12.29
N VAL A 55 -2.38 4.35 11.71
CA VAL A 55 -2.12 3.95 10.31
C VAL A 55 -2.66 4.96 9.31
N PHE A 56 -3.77 5.63 9.64
CA PHE A 56 -4.44 6.53 8.70
C PHE A 56 -3.56 7.69 8.19
N PRO A 57 -2.90 8.51 9.04
CA PRO A 57 -1.98 9.55 8.57
C PRO A 57 -0.78 8.98 7.80
N ARG A 58 -0.26 7.82 8.22
CA ARG A 58 0.92 7.15 7.62
C ARG A 58 0.62 6.68 6.20
N LEU A 59 -0.49 5.99 6.00
CA LEU A 59 -0.90 5.59 4.66
C LEU A 59 -1.23 6.81 3.79
N TRP A 60 -1.95 7.79 4.33
CA TRP A 60 -2.26 8.99 3.56
C TRP A 60 -0.97 9.71 3.14
N SER A 61 0.04 9.78 4.01
CA SER A 61 1.37 10.29 3.67
C SER A 61 1.98 9.54 2.50
N LEU A 62 2.06 8.21 2.58
CA LEU A 62 2.60 7.38 1.50
C LEU A 62 1.85 7.61 0.18
N MET A 63 0.52 7.55 0.21
CA MET A 63 -0.32 7.77 -0.98
C MET A 63 -0.15 9.18 -1.56
N ALA A 64 -0.03 10.20 -0.72
CA ALA A 64 0.15 11.58 -1.15
C ALA A 64 1.54 11.78 -1.80
N GLU A 65 2.61 11.31 -1.16
CA GLU A 65 3.98 11.45 -1.69
C GLU A 65 4.18 10.62 -2.96
N VAL A 66 3.64 9.39 -3.03
CA VAL A 66 3.75 8.53 -4.21
C VAL A 66 2.89 9.06 -5.35
N MET A 67 1.61 9.32 -5.09
CA MET A 67 0.69 9.63 -6.18
C MET A 67 0.59 11.13 -6.46
N VAL A 68 0.46 11.99 -5.44
CA VAL A 68 0.05 13.40 -5.60
C VAL A 68 1.24 14.34 -5.82
N VAL A 69 2.35 14.09 -5.12
CA VAL A 69 3.58 14.88 -5.26
C VAL A 69 4.26 14.63 -6.61
N GLU A 70 4.82 15.69 -7.19
CA GLU A 70 5.58 15.61 -8.43
C GLU A 70 6.84 14.74 -8.24
N GLY A 71 7.17 13.92 -9.23
CA GLY A 71 8.36 13.09 -9.25
C GLY A 71 8.90 13.00 -10.67
N GLU A 72 9.62 11.93 -10.97
CA GLU A 72 10.07 11.66 -12.34
C GLU A 72 8.91 11.23 -13.24
N LEU A 73 7.93 10.53 -12.67
CA LEU A 73 6.76 10.07 -13.39
C LEU A 73 5.65 11.13 -13.38
N PRO A 74 5.05 11.48 -14.53
CA PRO A 74 3.80 12.22 -14.59
C PRO A 74 2.68 11.49 -13.84
N ARG A 75 1.71 12.21 -13.29
CA ARG A 75 0.57 11.61 -12.59
C ARG A 75 -0.19 10.65 -13.50
N SER A 76 -0.35 10.98 -14.78
CA SER A 76 -1.02 10.08 -15.72
C SER A 76 -0.34 8.71 -15.84
N VAL A 77 0.99 8.66 -15.82
CA VAL A 77 1.76 7.41 -15.85
C VAL A 77 1.55 6.62 -14.57
N LYS A 78 1.60 7.29 -13.40
CA LYS A 78 1.33 6.64 -12.10
C LYS A 78 -0.07 6.01 -12.04
N GLU A 79 -1.08 6.68 -12.59
CA GLU A 79 -2.45 6.16 -12.65
C GLU A 79 -2.59 4.94 -13.58
N GLU A 80 -1.85 4.90 -14.69
CA GLU A 80 -1.85 3.73 -15.60
C GLU A 80 -1.12 2.53 -14.96
N ILE A 81 -0.04 2.75 -14.23
CA ILE A 81 0.61 1.71 -13.43
C ILE A 81 -0.36 1.19 -12.37
N ALA A 82 -1.01 2.09 -11.61
CA ALA A 82 -2.03 1.72 -10.62
C ALA A 82 -3.18 0.91 -11.23
N LEU A 83 -3.63 1.28 -12.43
CA LEU A 83 -4.63 0.55 -13.20
C LEU A 83 -4.13 -0.85 -13.61
N LEU A 84 -2.88 -0.98 -14.05
CA LEU A 84 -2.27 -2.25 -14.42
C LEU A 84 -2.22 -3.21 -13.22
N VAL A 85 -1.69 -2.74 -12.08
CA VAL A 85 -1.65 -3.50 -10.81
C VAL A 85 -3.06 -3.95 -10.43
N SER A 86 -4.02 -3.02 -10.45
CA SER A 86 -5.42 -3.29 -10.10
C SER A 86 -6.11 -4.28 -11.04
N THR A 87 -5.72 -4.28 -12.32
CA THR A 87 -6.24 -5.23 -13.31
C THR A 87 -5.72 -6.63 -13.05
N LYS A 88 -4.40 -6.78 -12.82
CA LYS A 88 -3.77 -8.08 -12.51
C LYS A 88 -4.25 -8.63 -11.15
N ASN A 89 -4.53 -7.76 -10.18
CA ASN A 89 -5.13 -8.11 -8.88
C ASN A 89 -6.65 -8.25 -8.91
N HIS A 90 -7.30 -8.13 -10.06
CA HIS A 90 -8.76 -8.27 -10.21
C HIS A 90 -9.57 -7.38 -9.24
N CYS A 91 -9.15 -6.13 -9.01
CA CYS A 91 -9.83 -5.19 -8.12
C CYS A 91 -10.70 -4.20 -8.94
N PRO A 92 -12.04 -4.41 -9.07
CA PRO A 92 -12.87 -3.63 -9.98
C PRO A 92 -13.02 -2.17 -9.54
N MET A 93 -13.10 -1.94 -8.22
CA MET A 93 -13.17 -0.60 -7.63
C MET A 93 -11.94 0.23 -8.00
N CYS A 94 -10.74 -0.30 -7.78
CA CYS A 94 -9.50 0.42 -8.12
C CYS A 94 -9.37 0.62 -9.63
N CYS A 95 -9.69 -0.39 -10.45
CA CYS A 95 -9.69 -0.24 -11.91
C CYS A 95 -10.56 0.92 -12.39
N THR A 96 -11.75 1.06 -11.79
CA THR A 96 -12.69 2.13 -12.14
C THR A 96 -12.15 3.50 -11.70
N ALA A 97 -11.60 3.59 -10.48
CA ALA A 97 -11.04 4.82 -9.94
C ALA A 97 -9.84 5.31 -10.76
N HIS A 98 -8.89 4.43 -11.07
CA HIS A 98 -7.67 4.78 -11.80
C HIS A 98 -7.92 5.10 -13.27
N ARG A 99 -8.92 4.49 -13.92
CA ARG A 99 -9.35 4.94 -15.27
C ARG A 99 -9.85 6.38 -15.24
N MET A 100 -10.67 6.73 -14.24
CA MET A 100 -11.22 8.08 -14.10
C MET A 100 -10.13 9.10 -13.80
N MET A 101 -9.27 8.81 -12.82
CA MET A 101 -8.17 9.68 -12.42
C MET A 101 -7.09 9.80 -13.50
N GLY A 102 -6.75 8.71 -14.19
CA GLY A 102 -5.82 8.72 -15.33
C GLY A 102 -6.34 9.57 -16.49
N THR A 103 -7.64 9.50 -16.79
CA THR A 103 -8.27 10.37 -17.81
C THR A 103 -8.15 11.85 -17.42
N ALA A 104 -8.45 12.18 -16.16
CA ALA A 104 -8.33 13.55 -15.65
C ALA A 104 -6.87 14.05 -15.64
N ALA A 105 -5.91 13.20 -15.27
CA ALA A 105 -4.49 13.51 -15.24
C ALA A 105 -3.95 13.78 -16.66
N LYS A 106 -4.24 12.89 -17.62
CA LYS A 106 -3.85 13.10 -19.04
C LYS A 106 -4.39 14.43 -19.59
N ARG A 107 -5.61 14.81 -19.20
CA ARG A 107 -6.19 16.10 -19.58
C ARG A 107 -5.47 17.28 -18.92
N ALA A 108 -5.08 17.16 -17.65
CA ALA A 108 -4.35 18.19 -16.92
C ALA A 108 -2.92 18.39 -17.46
N GLU A 109 -2.29 17.32 -17.93
CA GLU A 109 -0.89 17.28 -18.40
C GLU A 109 -0.75 17.53 -19.91
N LYS A 110 -1.87 17.68 -20.64
CA LYS A 110 -1.85 17.85 -22.10
C LYS A 110 -0.95 19.03 -22.51
N THR A 111 0.05 18.73 -23.32
CA THR A 111 0.97 19.71 -23.93
C THR A 111 0.78 19.75 -25.45
N LYS A 112 1.21 20.84 -26.09
CA LYS A 112 1.29 20.96 -27.56
C LYS A 112 2.70 20.75 -28.11
N ASP A 113 3.69 20.74 -27.22
CA ASP A 113 5.10 20.54 -27.52
C ASP A 113 5.36 19.08 -27.95
N GLN A 114 5.77 18.90 -29.21
CA GLN A 114 5.98 17.57 -29.81
C GLN A 114 7.17 16.83 -29.21
N GLU A 115 8.23 17.54 -28.85
CA GLU A 115 9.42 16.93 -28.23
C GLU A 115 9.06 16.38 -26.84
N LYS A 116 8.32 17.18 -26.07
CA LYS A 116 7.80 16.74 -24.76
C LYS A 116 6.85 15.55 -24.88
N ILE A 117 6.00 15.51 -25.90
CA ILE A 117 5.12 14.36 -26.18
C ILE A 117 5.96 13.11 -26.44
N ALA A 118 6.93 13.17 -27.35
CA ALA A 118 7.79 12.04 -27.69
C ALA A 118 8.56 11.51 -26.46
N ARG A 119 9.11 12.41 -25.62
CA ARG A 119 9.78 12.04 -24.37
C ARG A 119 8.82 11.37 -23.38
N GLN A 120 7.61 11.91 -23.21
CA GLN A 120 6.60 11.32 -22.34
C GLN A 120 6.14 9.95 -22.82
N GLU A 121 6.02 9.73 -24.13
CA GLU A 121 5.70 8.43 -24.71
C GLU A 121 6.80 7.40 -24.49
N ALA A 122 8.08 7.78 -24.65
CA ALA A 122 9.21 6.91 -24.37
C ALA A 122 9.28 6.52 -22.89
N LEU A 123 9.14 7.50 -21.99
CA LEU A 123 9.07 7.27 -20.55
C LEU A 123 7.90 6.35 -20.18
N PHE A 124 6.70 6.60 -20.73
CA PHE A 124 5.52 5.78 -20.49
C PHE A 124 5.75 4.32 -20.86
N LYS A 125 6.30 4.05 -22.06
CA LYS A 125 6.58 2.67 -22.51
C LYS A 125 7.55 1.97 -21.57
N ALA A 126 8.64 2.63 -21.18
CA ALA A 126 9.63 2.05 -20.27
C ALA A 126 9.07 1.81 -18.86
N ALA A 127 8.32 2.78 -18.31
CA ALA A 127 7.69 2.67 -17.01
C ALA A 127 6.66 1.53 -16.96
N MET A 128 5.84 1.37 -18.01
CA MET A 128 4.84 0.29 -18.08
C MET A 128 5.49 -1.09 -18.24
N ALA A 129 6.53 -1.21 -19.06
CA ALA A 129 7.27 -2.47 -19.21
C ALA A 129 7.93 -2.89 -17.89
N TYR A 130 8.58 -1.94 -17.19
CA TYR A 130 9.16 -2.20 -15.88
C TYR A 130 8.10 -2.55 -14.83
N ALA A 131 6.96 -1.82 -14.81
CA ALA A 131 5.85 -2.13 -13.91
C ALA A 131 5.27 -3.53 -14.14
N GLU A 132 5.09 -3.96 -15.39
CA GLU A 132 4.57 -5.29 -15.71
C GLU A 132 5.51 -6.38 -15.20
N LYS A 133 6.82 -6.27 -15.50
CA LYS A 133 7.84 -7.18 -14.94
C LYS A 133 7.77 -7.22 -13.42
N LEU A 134 7.70 -6.04 -12.78
CA LEU A 134 7.70 -5.94 -11.32
C LEU A 134 6.46 -6.58 -10.68
N ILE A 135 5.29 -6.42 -11.30
CA ILE A 135 4.04 -7.05 -10.86
C ILE A 135 4.17 -8.57 -10.96
N GLU A 136 4.70 -9.09 -12.06
CA GLU A 136 4.90 -10.53 -12.25
C GLU A 136 5.91 -11.08 -11.24
N ASP A 137 7.04 -10.41 -11.05
CA ASP A 137 8.04 -10.76 -10.04
C ASP A 137 7.41 -10.76 -8.64
N THR A 138 6.61 -9.74 -8.29
CA THR A 138 5.94 -9.64 -6.98
C THR A 138 4.88 -10.73 -6.77
N MET A 139 4.12 -11.08 -7.80
CA MET A 139 3.10 -12.14 -7.72
C MET A 139 3.71 -13.54 -7.62
N ASN A 140 4.87 -13.75 -8.25
CA ASN A 140 5.58 -15.02 -8.25
C ASN A 140 6.58 -15.16 -7.08
N ALA A 141 6.91 -14.05 -6.42
CA ALA A 141 7.79 -14.05 -5.26
C ALA A 141 7.22 -14.94 -4.16
N GLN A 142 7.99 -15.97 -3.82
CA GLN A 142 7.86 -16.63 -2.54
C GLN A 142 8.28 -15.63 -1.45
N PRO A 143 7.65 -15.65 -0.27
CA PRO A 143 8.20 -14.94 0.87
C PRO A 143 9.65 -15.37 1.03
N ASP A 144 10.57 -14.41 0.93
CA ASP A 144 11.99 -14.66 1.14
C ASP A 144 12.15 -15.09 2.61
N GLN A 145 12.64 -16.31 2.84
CA GLN A 145 12.79 -16.88 4.18
C GLN A 145 13.77 -16.05 5.02
N ASP A 146 14.69 -15.32 4.37
CA ASP A 146 15.69 -14.48 5.03
C ASP A 146 15.13 -13.11 5.47
N LEU A 147 13.88 -12.77 5.11
CA LEU A 147 13.21 -11.55 5.59
C LEU A 147 12.67 -11.64 7.02
N ASN A 148 13.12 -12.64 7.81
CA ASN A 148 12.92 -12.69 9.25
C ASN A 148 13.65 -11.56 10.01
N GLY A 149 14.26 -10.60 9.30
CA GLY A 149 14.73 -9.32 9.86
C GLY A 149 13.67 -8.49 10.60
N TYR A 150 12.41 -8.92 10.66
CA TYR A 150 11.41 -8.43 11.61
C TYR A 150 11.91 -8.51 13.06
N ASP A 151 12.71 -9.52 13.41
CA ASP A 151 13.28 -9.69 14.76
C ASP A 151 14.31 -8.59 15.09
N SER A 152 14.99 -8.02 14.07
CA SER A 152 16.08 -7.05 14.27
C SER A 152 15.58 -5.64 14.62
N VAL A 153 14.40 -5.22 14.13
CA VAL A 153 13.84 -3.89 14.42
C VAL A 153 13.59 -3.70 15.92
N MET A 154 13.26 -4.79 16.63
CA MET A 154 13.04 -4.78 18.08
C MET A 154 14.34 -4.56 18.87
N GLU A 155 15.47 -5.06 18.36
CA GLU A 155 16.78 -4.87 18.98
C GLU A 155 17.32 -3.45 18.70
N ILE A 156 17.04 -2.91 17.50
CA ILE A 156 17.49 -1.59 17.04
C ILE A 156 16.85 -0.44 17.84
N CYS A 157 15.60 -0.59 18.32
CA CYS A 157 14.96 0.39 19.21
C CYS A 157 15.72 0.61 20.54
N SER A 158 16.73 -0.21 20.86
CA SER A 158 17.54 -0.10 22.08
C SER A 158 19.00 0.34 21.85
N THR A 159 19.45 0.55 20.60
CA THR A 159 20.86 0.83 20.30
C THR A 159 21.07 2.03 19.36
N ASN A 160 21.99 2.92 19.74
CA ASN A 160 22.41 4.08 18.94
C ASN A 160 23.28 3.64 17.74
N LEU A 161 22.75 3.69 16.53
CA LEU A 161 23.52 3.47 15.29
C LEU A 161 24.06 4.79 14.73
N ALA A 162 25.33 4.78 14.30
CA ALA A 162 25.99 5.90 13.65
C ALA A 162 25.59 5.98 12.15
N PRO A 163 25.46 7.20 11.57
CA PRO A 163 25.05 7.35 10.18
C PRO A 163 26.17 6.94 9.21
N ALA A 164 25.87 6.02 8.29
CA ALA A 164 26.74 5.64 7.18
C ALA A 164 26.50 6.59 5.99
N SER A 165 27.46 7.49 5.74
CA SER A 165 27.50 8.31 4.53
C SER A 165 28.37 7.61 3.49
N LYS A 166 27.76 7.08 2.42
CA LYS A 166 28.47 6.72 1.19
C LYS A 166 27.79 7.42 0.02
N THR A 167 28.58 8.19 -0.73
CA THR A 167 28.22 8.76 -2.03
C THR A 167 28.11 7.64 -3.05
N LEU A 168 26.89 7.41 -3.55
CA LEU A 168 26.59 6.53 -4.68
C LEU A 168 27.18 7.15 -5.95
N GLU A 169 28.12 6.47 -6.60
CA GLU A 169 28.53 6.80 -7.96
C GLU A 169 27.40 6.36 -8.90
N GLU A 170 26.76 7.32 -9.56
CA GLU A 170 25.65 7.10 -10.48
C GLU A 170 26.11 6.31 -11.71
N GLU A 171 25.79 5.02 -11.75
CA GLU A 171 25.86 4.24 -12.98
C GLU A 171 24.89 4.89 -13.99
N GLN A 172 25.43 5.47 -15.07
CA GLN A 172 24.65 6.19 -16.08
C GLN A 172 23.78 5.22 -16.88
N ASP A 173 22.62 4.87 -16.34
CA ASP A 173 21.55 4.19 -17.06
C ASP A 173 21.02 5.12 -18.16
N GLN A 174 21.46 4.92 -19.40
CA GLN A 174 21.11 5.77 -20.54
C GLN A 174 19.66 5.56 -21.03
N GLY A 175 18.87 4.74 -20.32
CA GLY A 175 17.46 4.51 -20.64
C GLY A 175 16.56 5.72 -20.36
N PRO A 176 15.35 5.75 -20.94
CA PRO A 176 14.37 6.81 -20.67
C PRO A 176 13.79 6.78 -19.24
N LEU A 177 14.05 5.73 -18.46
CA LEU A 177 13.59 5.55 -17.09
C LEU A 177 14.82 5.39 -16.17
N THR A 178 15.10 6.40 -15.34
CA THR A 178 16.25 6.40 -14.44
C THR A 178 16.03 5.47 -13.24
N ALA A 179 17.05 5.32 -12.38
CA ALA A 179 16.92 4.60 -11.10
C ALA A 179 15.84 5.22 -10.18
N ALA A 180 15.74 6.55 -10.13
CA ALA A 180 14.71 7.24 -9.36
C ALA A 180 13.31 6.97 -9.92
N GLY A 181 13.17 6.95 -11.25
CA GLY A 181 11.94 6.59 -11.93
C GLY A 181 11.54 5.14 -11.71
N LYS A 182 12.49 4.20 -11.74
CA LYS A 182 12.26 2.78 -11.39
C LYS A 182 11.78 2.64 -9.95
N ALA A 183 12.43 3.30 -9.00
CA ALA A 183 11.99 3.31 -7.60
C ALA A 183 10.59 3.91 -7.44
N GLU A 184 10.27 4.98 -8.16
CA GLU A 184 8.93 5.57 -8.16
C GLU A 184 7.87 4.62 -8.75
N VAL A 185 8.17 3.88 -9.83
CA VAL A 185 7.30 2.79 -10.33
C VAL A 185 7.07 1.75 -9.25
N ALA A 186 8.14 1.29 -8.59
CA ALA A 186 8.06 0.26 -7.55
C ALA A 186 7.20 0.72 -6.36
N MET A 187 7.32 1.98 -5.94
CA MET A 187 6.47 2.57 -4.91
C MET A 187 4.98 2.59 -5.27
N VAL A 188 4.64 2.87 -6.54
CA VAL A 188 3.25 2.78 -7.02
C VAL A 188 2.76 1.33 -6.97
N VAL A 189 3.59 0.37 -7.41
CA VAL A 189 3.25 -1.06 -7.39
C VAL A 189 3.00 -1.55 -5.96
N VAL A 190 3.91 -1.27 -5.03
CA VAL A 190 3.81 -1.59 -3.59
C VAL A 190 2.52 -1.02 -2.99
N LEU A 191 2.25 0.27 -3.23
CA LEU A 191 1.04 0.92 -2.74
C LEU A 191 -0.22 0.20 -3.24
N TYR A 192 -0.32 -0.10 -4.53
CA TYR A 192 -1.54 -0.69 -5.07
C TYR A 192 -1.70 -2.18 -4.83
N PHE A 193 -0.64 -2.96 -4.64
CA PHE A 193 -0.78 -4.32 -4.09
C PHE A 193 -1.46 -4.29 -2.73
N HIS A 194 -1.03 -3.38 -1.84
CA HIS A 194 -1.71 -3.20 -0.57
C HIS A 194 -3.17 -2.75 -0.78
N MET A 195 -3.39 -1.63 -1.46
CA MET A 195 -4.73 -1.03 -1.60
C MET A 195 -5.73 -1.97 -2.28
N ASN A 196 -5.34 -2.69 -3.34
CA ASN A 196 -6.21 -3.64 -4.01
C ASN A 196 -6.66 -4.75 -3.06
N ARG A 197 -5.71 -5.30 -2.28
CA ARG A 197 -5.99 -6.39 -1.32
C ARG A 197 -6.97 -5.93 -0.25
N ILE A 198 -6.72 -4.79 0.39
CA ILE A 198 -7.59 -4.31 1.47
C ILE A 198 -8.96 -3.83 0.95
N ILE A 199 -9.02 -3.15 -0.19
CA ILE A 199 -10.30 -2.73 -0.76
C ILE A 199 -11.18 -3.94 -1.09
N SER A 200 -10.61 -4.95 -1.75
CA SER A 200 -11.33 -6.19 -2.03
C SER A 200 -11.75 -6.93 -0.76
N ALA A 201 -10.90 -6.96 0.27
CA ALA A 201 -11.17 -7.65 1.53
C ALA A 201 -12.25 -7.00 2.40
N VAL A 202 -12.24 -5.66 2.51
CA VAL A 202 -13.02 -4.93 3.52
C VAL A 202 -14.16 -4.11 2.94
N LEU A 203 -14.07 -3.64 1.70
CA LEU A 203 -15.15 -2.87 1.06
C LEU A 203 -15.98 -3.71 0.08
N GLY A 204 -15.45 -4.86 -0.37
CA GLY A 204 -16.07 -5.67 -1.41
C GLY A 204 -15.90 -5.09 -2.81
N GLU A 205 -16.69 -5.56 -3.77
CA GLU A 205 -16.44 -5.35 -5.20
C GLU A 205 -17.02 -4.04 -5.77
N GLN A 206 -18.01 -3.42 -5.11
CA GLN A 206 -18.83 -2.35 -5.70
C GLN A 206 -18.49 -0.97 -5.13
N MET A 207 -17.95 -0.09 -5.99
CA MET A 207 -17.61 1.29 -5.66
C MET A 207 -18.81 2.13 -5.23
N SER A 208 -19.93 1.99 -5.94
CA SER A 208 -21.12 2.82 -5.75
C SER A 208 -21.84 2.47 -4.46
N ALA A 209 -21.82 1.19 -4.07
CA ALA A 209 -22.28 0.77 -2.76
C ALA A 209 -21.40 1.37 -1.66
N ALA A 210 -20.07 1.26 -1.80
CA ALA A 210 -19.13 1.77 -0.81
C ALA A 210 -19.14 3.31 -0.68
N MET A 211 -19.17 4.04 -1.79
CA MET A 211 -19.01 5.50 -1.80
C MET A 211 -20.30 6.29 -1.69
N PHE A 212 -21.39 5.78 -2.28
CA PHE A 212 -22.65 6.52 -2.40
C PHE A 212 -23.80 5.86 -1.63
N SER A 213 -23.51 4.80 -0.87
CA SER A 213 -24.52 4.00 -0.15
C SER A 213 -25.66 3.53 -1.07
N VAL A 214 -25.35 3.26 -2.33
CA VAL A 214 -26.32 2.81 -3.33
C VAL A 214 -26.56 1.30 -3.15
N PRO A 215 -27.82 0.82 -3.18
CA PRO A 215 -28.11 -0.61 -3.13
C PRO A 215 -27.38 -1.39 -4.24
N GLU A 216 -26.90 -2.59 -3.95
CA GLU A 216 -26.00 -3.34 -4.86
C GLU A 216 -26.54 -3.52 -6.29
N GLY A 217 -27.84 -3.79 -6.43
CA GLY A 217 -28.48 -3.94 -7.73
C GLY A 217 -28.44 -2.67 -8.59
N ALA A 218 -28.51 -1.49 -7.94
CA ALA A 218 -28.37 -0.20 -8.61
C ALA A 218 -26.89 0.17 -8.81
N ALA A 219 -26.02 -0.15 -7.85
CA ALA A 219 -24.57 0.04 -7.96
C ALA A 219 -24.00 -0.70 -9.17
N LYS A 220 -24.38 -1.96 -9.39
CA LYS A 220 -23.98 -2.76 -10.56
C LYS A 220 -24.39 -2.12 -11.89
N LYS A 221 -25.55 -1.44 -11.94
CA LYS A 221 -26.00 -0.70 -13.13
C LYS A 221 -25.21 0.60 -13.33
N MET A 222 -24.95 1.33 -12.24
CA MET A 222 -24.16 2.56 -12.25
C MET A 222 -22.70 2.32 -12.65
N GLU A 223 -22.16 1.15 -12.30
CA GLU A 223 -20.79 0.74 -12.64
C GLU A 223 -20.67 0.13 -14.04
N SER A 224 -21.76 0.09 -14.81
CA SER A 224 -21.69 -0.32 -16.21
C SER A 224 -20.75 0.59 -17.01
N ARG A 225 -20.01 0.00 -17.95
CA ARG A 225 -19.01 0.72 -18.75
C ARG A 225 -19.58 1.97 -19.43
N SER A 226 -20.84 1.93 -19.87
CA SER A 226 -21.51 3.05 -20.50
C SER A 226 -21.73 4.22 -19.54
N VAL A 227 -22.29 3.94 -18.35
CA VAL A 227 -22.55 4.97 -17.33
C VAL A 227 -21.25 5.57 -16.81
N MET A 228 -20.26 4.74 -16.47
CA MET A 228 -18.97 5.23 -15.99
C MET A 228 -18.21 6.06 -17.03
N SER A 229 -18.35 5.76 -18.33
CA SER A 229 -17.78 6.59 -19.40
C SER A 229 -18.38 7.99 -19.42
N VAL A 230 -19.70 8.11 -19.21
CA VAL A 230 -20.40 9.40 -19.14
C VAL A 230 -19.99 10.16 -17.88
N VAL A 231 -20.02 9.51 -16.71
CA VAL A 231 -19.62 10.13 -15.43
C VAL A 231 -18.16 10.60 -15.47
N ASN A 232 -17.25 9.78 -16.01
CA ASN A 232 -15.84 10.14 -16.15
C ASN A 232 -15.67 11.39 -17.04
N LYS A 233 -16.33 11.44 -18.21
CA LYS A 233 -16.28 12.63 -19.09
C LYS A 233 -16.81 13.88 -18.41
N MET A 234 -17.86 13.75 -17.61
CA MET A 234 -18.48 14.85 -16.86
C MET A 234 -17.58 15.34 -15.72
N MET A 235 -16.95 14.42 -14.97
CA MET A 235 -16.13 14.75 -13.80
C MET A 235 -14.70 15.17 -14.16
N ALA A 236 -14.16 14.72 -15.29
CA ALA A 236 -12.77 14.97 -15.68
C ALA A 236 -12.35 16.45 -15.67
N PRO A 237 -13.15 17.42 -16.15
CA PRO A 237 -12.80 18.84 -16.05
C PRO A 237 -12.61 19.30 -14.60
N VAL A 238 -13.53 18.92 -13.71
CA VAL A 238 -13.49 19.27 -12.28
C VAL A 238 -12.27 18.65 -11.61
N LEU A 239 -12.02 17.36 -11.85
CA LEU A 239 -10.88 16.64 -11.30
C LEU A 239 -9.54 17.19 -11.83
N SER A 240 -9.47 17.53 -13.12
CA SER A 240 -8.26 18.06 -13.74
C SER A 240 -7.82 19.40 -13.16
N GLY A 241 -8.76 20.23 -12.67
CA GLY A 241 -8.45 21.52 -12.06
C GLY A 241 -7.57 21.38 -10.81
N GLY A 242 -7.90 20.42 -9.94
CA GLY A 242 -7.12 20.12 -8.73
C GLY A 242 -5.75 19.48 -9.02
N MET A 243 -5.63 18.77 -10.16
CA MET A 243 -4.41 18.06 -10.55
C MET A 243 -3.34 18.97 -11.19
N LYS A 244 -3.70 20.18 -11.65
CA LYS A 244 -2.72 21.13 -12.22
C LYS A 244 -1.80 21.74 -11.18
N ALA A 245 -2.18 21.69 -9.90
CA ALA A 245 -1.38 22.27 -8.83
C ALA A 245 -0.13 21.42 -8.60
N LYS A 246 1.04 22.01 -8.88
CA LYS A 246 2.33 21.41 -8.55
C LYS A 246 2.45 21.21 -7.05
N ARG A 247 2.82 20.00 -6.62
CA ARG A 247 3.00 19.65 -5.20
C ARG A 247 4.44 19.21 -4.98
N LYS A 248 5.08 19.82 -3.98
CA LYS A 248 6.45 19.51 -3.57
C LYS A 248 6.45 18.37 -2.55
N PRO A 249 7.57 17.64 -2.41
CA PRO A 249 7.73 16.67 -1.34
C PRO A 249 7.39 17.23 0.05
N GLY A 250 6.85 16.39 0.92
CA GLY A 250 6.55 16.71 2.31
C GLY A 250 5.23 17.47 2.51
N ILE A 251 4.26 17.35 1.58
CA ILE A 251 2.92 17.97 1.76
C ILE A 251 2.15 17.40 2.96
N THR A 252 2.61 16.26 3.48
CA THR A 252 2.07 15.56 4.65
C THR A 252 2.96 15.61 5.88
N SER A 253 4.11 16.30 5.83
CA SER A 253 5.05 16.41 6.96
C SER A 253 4.39 16.91 8.25
N SER A 254 3.47 17.88 8.14
CA SER A 254 2.73 18.44 9.28
C SER A 254 1.76 17.47 9.96
N LEU A 255 1.61 16.23 9.46
CA LEU A 255 0.83 15.18 10.12
C LEU A 255 1.62 14.44 11.18
N PHE A 256 2.93 14.71 11.30
CA PHE A 256 3.83 14.00 12.18
C PHE A 256 4.68 15.01 12.97
N PRO A 257 5.24 14.61 14.13
CA PRO A 257 6.20 15.43 14.85
C PRO A 257 7.39 15.84 13.97
N GLU A 258 7.93 17.04 14.20
CA GLU A 258 9.16 17.48 13.53
C GLU A 258 10.31 16.51 13.83
N GLY A 259 11.11 16.17 12.82
CA GLY A 259 12.22 15.21 12.97
C GLY A 259 11.82 13.74 13.03
N SER A 260 10.54 13.38 12.81
CA SER A 260 10.04 12.00 12.77
C SER A 260 10.46 11.19 11.53
N SER A 261 11.72 11.34 11.09
CA SER A 261 12.27 10.41 10.11
C SER A 261 12.31 9.01 10.69
N CYS A 262 12.05 8.00 9.86
CA CYS A 262 12.17 6.60 10.23
C CYS A 262 13.06 5.84 9.25
N LEU A 263 13.80 6.51 8.37
CA LEU A 263 14.55 5.86 7.29
C LEU A 263 15.51 4.76 7.79
N GLU A 264 16.08 4.95 8.97
CA GLU A 264 16.97 4.00 9.65
C GLU A 264 16.30 2.65 9.96
N PHE A 265 14.97 2.61 10.07
CA PHE A 265 14.20 1.40 10.32
C PHE A 265 13.76 0.69 9.04
N LEU A 266 14.03 1.26 7.87
CA LEU A 266 13.64 0.65 6.61
C LEU A 266 14.56 -0.55 6.33
N PRO A 267 14.01 -1.77 6.15
CA PRO A 267 14.84 -2.95 5.90
C PRO A 267 15.57 -2.82 4.55
N GLU A 268 16.70 -3.50 4.42
CA GLU A 268 17.63 -3.32 3.28
C GLU A 268 16.93 -3.50 1.92
N HIS A 269 16.02 -4.46 1.82
CA HIS A 269 15.30 -4.74 0.57
C HIS A 269 14.25 -3.67 0.19
N LEU A 270 14.02 -2.68 1.06
CA LEU A 270 13.17 -1.52 0.84
C LEU A 270 13.94 -0.19 0.70
N LYS A 271 15.25 -0.16 1.00
CA LYS A 271 16.04 1.09 0.99
C LYS A 271 16.18 1.77 -0.36
N GLY A 272 16.00 1.02 -1.46
CA GLY A 272 15.89 1.59 -2.80
C GLY A 272 14.75 2.60 -2.95
N ALA A 273 13.79 2.66 -2.01
CA ALA A 273 12.79 3.72 -1.95
C ALA A 273 13.40 5.13 -1.83
N GLU A 274 14.61 5.29 -1.27
CA GLU A 274 15.31 6.57 -1.16
C GLU A 274 15.60 7.20 -2.53
N LEU A 275 15.80 6.37 -3.56
CA LEU A 275 15.99 6.82 -4.93
C LEU A 275 14.74 7.53 -5.49
N ALA A 276 13.54 7.19 -4.99
CA ALA A 276 12.32 7.90 -5.36
C ALA A 276 12.19 9.27 -4.65
N GLY A 277 13.07 9.58 -3.72
CA GLY A 277 13.10 10.80 -2.92
C GLY A 277 12.89 10.54 -1.43
N GLU A 278 13.62 11.28 -0.60
CA GLU A 278 13.67 11.14 0.87
C GLU A 278 12.29 11.10 1.53
N GLU A 279 11.39 12.03 1.19
CA GLU A 279 10.04 12.07 1.79
C GLU A 279 9.17 10.87 1.40
N ARG A 280 9.36 10.28 0.21
CA ARG A 280 8.65 9.05 -0.19
C ARG A 280 9.14 7.86 0.62
N ALA A 281 10.46 7.73 0.75
CA ALA A 281 11.08 6.69 1.57
C ALA A 281 10.68 6.83 3.05
N ASN A 282 10.63 8.07 3.55
CA ASN A 282 10.24 8.33 4.93
C ASN A 282 8.74 8.02 5.16
N ALA A 283 7.88 8.33 4.20
CA ALA A 283 6.47 7.94 4.26
C ALA A 283 6.28 6.41 4.23
N LEU A 284 7.08 5.69 3.44
CA LEU A 284 7.12 4.23 3.44
C LEU A 284 7.57 3.69 4.80
N SER A 285 8.67 4.24 5.33
CA SER A 285 9.25 3.77 6.58
C SER A 285 8.32 3.99 7.77
N ARG A 286 7.66 5.16 7.86
CA ARG A 286 6.65 5.42 8.89
C ARG A 286 5.54 4.36 8.88
N LEU A 287 5.12 3.90 7.70
CA LEU A 287 4.11 2.85 7.56
C LEU A 287 4.66 1.46 7.90
N TYR A 288 5.91 1.18 7.53
CA TYR A 288 6.62 -0.06 7.90
C TYR A 288 6.78 -0.18 9.41
N VAL A 289 7.31 0.85 10.08
CA VAL A 289 7.48 0.91 11.54
C VAL A 289 6.15 0.68 12.26
N TRP A 290 5.07 1.32 11.80
CA TRP A 290 3.74 1.04 12.34
C TRP A 290 3.34 -0.43 12.21
N SER A 291 3.61 -1.06 11.06
CA SER A 291 3.26 -2.47 10.87
C SER A 291 3.99 -3.41 11.83
N VAL A 292 5.26 -3.10 12.15
CA VAL A 292 6.07 -3.85 13.13
C VAL A 292 5.52 -3.66 14.55
N ILE A 293 5.28 -2.42 14.96
CA ILE A 293 4.76 -2.11 16.30
C ILE A 293 3.37 -2.72 16.50
N TYR A 294 2.51 -2.64 15.48
CA TYR A 294 1.17 -3.19 15.55
C TYR A 294 1.18 -4.72 15.61
N GLU A 295 2.12 -5.41 14.96
CA GLU A 295 2.32 -6.85 15.15
C GLU A 295 2.60 -7.18 16.62
N GLN A 296 3.53 -6.47 17.24
CA GLN A 296 3.86 -6.67 18.66
C GLN A 296 2.65 -6.40 19.57
N GLN A 297 1.86 -5.37 19.26
CA GLN A 297 0.63 -5.09 19.99
C GLN A 297 -0.36 -6.27 19.88
N LEU A 298 -0.58 -6.79 18.67
CA LEU A 298 -1.48 -7.93 18.46
C LEU A 298 -1.00 -9.18 19.22
N VAL A 299 0.31 -9.40 19.30
CA VAL A 299 0.92 -10.50 20.07
C VAL A 299 0.72 -10.30 21.58
N ASN A 300 0.99 -9.10 22.08
CA ASN A 300 0.82 -8.77 23.50
C ASN A 300 -0.64 -8.87 23.95
N GLU A 301 -1.59 -8.56 23.07
CA GLU A 301 -3.03 -8.68 23.31
C GLU A 301 -3.55 -10.11 23.16
N GLY A 302 -2.70 -11.06 22.74
CA GLY A 302 -3.08 -12.45 22.48
C GLY A 302 -4.02 -12.62 21.28
N ILE A 303 -4.16 -11.59 20.44
CA ILE A 303 -4.92 -11.68 19.18
C ILE A 303 -4.11 -12.46 18.16
N MET A 304 -2.79 -12.25 18.14
CA MET A 304 -1.87 -12.96 17.26
C MET A 304 -0.94 -13.84 18.06
N THR A 305 -0.89 -15.13 17.75
CA THR A 305 0.00 -16.07 18.43
C THR A 305 1.12 -16.50 17.49
N PRO A 306 2.28 -16.92 18.02
CA PRO A 306 3.36 -17.47 17.21
C PRO A 306 2.91 -18.62 16.30
N GLU A 307 1.95 -19.44 16.75
CA GLU A 307 1.39 -20.55 15.97
C GLU A 307 0.60 -20.05 14.76
N ILE A 308 -0.20 -18.98 14.92
CA ILE A 308 -0.92 -18.37 13.79
C ILE A 308 0.09 -17.82 12.78
N LEU A 309 1.13 -17.10 13.25
CA LEU A 309 2.17 -16.56 12.38
C LEU A 309 2.92 -17.68 11.65
N ALA A 310 3.29 -18.75 12.36
CA ALA A 310 3.96 -19.91 11.77
C ALA A 310 3.12 -20.53 10.64
N VAL A 311 1.81 -20.72 10.85
CA VAL A 311 0.91 -21.22 9.80
C VAL A 311 0.88 -20.29 8.59
N LEU A 312 0.83 -18.98 8.81
CA LEU A 312 0.68 -17.99 7.73
C LEU A 312 1.97 -17.68 6.98
N ASP A 313 3.13 -17.83 7.62
CA ASP A 313 4.45 -17.59 7.03
C ASP A 313 5.08 -18.85 6.43
N ASP A 314 4.56 -20.03 6.72
CA ASP A 314 5.05 -21.28 6.16
C ASP A 314 4.87 -21.29 4.62
N PRO A 315 5.96 -21.41 3.84
CA PRO A 315 5.89 -21.46 2.38
C PRO A 315 5.12 -22.67 1.85
N GLU A 316 5.03 -23.77 2.60
CA GLU A 316 4.23 -24.94 2.25
C GLU A 316 2.72 -24.65 2.36
N ASN A 317 2.34 -23.63 3.14
CA ASN A 317 0.96 -23.15 3.30
C ASN A 317 0.61 -22.08 2.24
N CYS A 318 1.12 -22.22 1.02
CA CYS A 318 0.74 -21.41 -0.14
C CYS A 318 -0.16 -22.19 -1.10
N PRO A 319 -1.13 -21.53 -1.77
CA PRO A 319 -1.93 -22.21 -2.77
C PRO A 319 -1.03 -22.64 -3.95
N PRO A 320 -1.26 -23.84 -4.52
CA PRO A 320 -0.57 -24.26 -5.73
C PRO A 320 -0.64 -23.21 -6.85
N PRO A 321 0.44 -23.06 -7.64
CA PRO A 321 0.48 -22.08 -8.70
C PRO A 321 -0.65 -22.30 -9.71
N ARG A 322 -1.18 -21.23 -10.27
CA ARG A 322 -2.24 -21.21 -11.31
C ARG A 322 -3.64 -21.66 -10.83
N MET A 323 -3.88 -21.78 -9.53
CA MET A 323 -5.26 -21.93 -9.03
C MET A 323 -6.13 -20.72 -9.38
N ARG A 324 -7.38 -20.98 -9.78
CA ARG A 324 -8.39 -19.91 -9.98
C ARG A 324 -8.87 -19.40 -8.61
N THR A 325 -9.36 -18.16 -8.56
CA THR A 325 -9.88 -17.52 -7.33
C THR A 325 -10.78 -18.42 -6.48
N HIS A 326 -11.79 -19.06 -7.07
CA HIS A 326 -12.72 -19.93 -6.32
C HIS A 326 -12.04 -21.19 -5.77
N GLN A 327 -11.01 -21.69 -6.45
CA GLN A 327 -10.21 -22.82 -5.98
C GLN A 327 -9.31 -22.39 -4.83
N ILE A 328 -8.74 -21.19 -4.87
CA ILE A 328 -7.98 -20.62 -3.75
C ILE A 328 -8.86 -20.45 -2.52
N ALA A 329 -10.09 -19.93 -2.68
CA ALA A 329 -11.03 -19.81 -1.57
C ALA A 329 -11.40 -21.17 -0.97
N HIS A 330 -11.60 -22.19 -1.82
CA HIS A 330 -11.82 -23.57 -1.38
C HIS A 330 -10.59 -24.11 -0.62
N TRP A 331 -9.39 -23.97 -1.20
CA TRP A 331 -8.14 -24.39 -0.58
C TRP A 331 -7.97 -23.76 0.81
N ALA A 332 -8.14 -22.44 0.92
CA ALA A 332 -7.96 -21.72 2.18
C ALA A 332 -8.96 -22.13 3.28
N THR A 333 -10.18 -22.56 2.92
CA THR A 333 -11.26 -22.84 3.89
C THR A 333 -11.54 -24.33 4.12
N VAL A 334 -11.11 -25.19 3.20
CA VAL A 334 -11.37 -26.64 3.21
C VAL A 334 -10.07 -27.40 3.32
N GLU A 335 -9.10 -27.15 2.43
CA GLU A 335 -7.86 -27.91 2.39
C GLU A 335 -6.96 -27.52 3.56
N MET A 336 -6.82 -26.23 3.85
CA MET A 336 -6.08 -25.72 5.02
C MET A 336 -6.73 -26.04 6.36
N ARG A 337 -7.88 -26.73 6.41
CA ARG A 337 -8.58 -27.06 7.65
C ARG A 337 -7.76 -27.95 8.58
N HIS A 338 -6.91 -28.83 8.05
CA HIS A 338 -6.08 -29.69 8.89
C HIS A 338 -5.02 -28.87 9.64
N VAL A 339 -4.27 -28.02 8.92
CA VAL A 339 -3.27 -27.10 9.49
C VAL A 339 -3.92 -26.09 10.44
N VAL A 340 -4.97 -25.39 9.98
CA VAL A 340 -5.66 -24.38 10.82
C VAL A 340 -6.41 -25.04 11.97
N GLY A 341 -6.84 -26.30 11.83
CA GLY A 341 -7.56 -27.05 12.84
C GLY A 341 -6.74 -27.31 14.10
N GLU A 342 -5.42 -27.32 13.98
CA GLU A 342 -4.47 -27.48 15.10
C GLU A 342 -4.38 -26.23 15.98
N LEU A 343 -4.82 -25.06 15.48
CA LEU A 343 -4.85 -23.82 16.27
C LEU A 343 -5.92 -23.89 17.36
N GLU A 344 -5.53 -23.47 18.57
CA GLU A 344 -6.41 -23.44 19.73
C GLU A 344 -7.45 -22.31 19.64
N GLY A 345 -8.72 -22.66 19.84
CA GLY A 345 -9.83 -21.70 19.86
C GLY A 345 -10.44 -21.37 18.50
N GLU A 346 -11.74 -21.03 18.50
CA GLU A 346 -12.47 -20.63 17.28
C GLU A 346 -11.94 -19.32 16.69
N THR A 347 -11.55 -18.36 17.55
CA THR A 347 -11.04 -17.05 17.14
C THR A 347 -9.73 -17.17 16.37
N SER A 348 -8.74 -17.93 16.88
CA SER A 348 -7.45 -18.14 16.22
C SER A 348 -7.63 -18.76 14.83
N ARG A 349 -8.52 -19.74 14.72
CA ARG A 349 -8.89 -20.35 13.43
C ARG A 349 -9.56 -19.37 12.48
N ALA A 350 -10.47 -18.54 12.99
CA ALA A 350 -11.11 -17.50 12.18
C ALA A 350 -10.10 -16.46 11.69
N ILE A 351 -9.16 -16.06 12.53
CA ILE A 351 -8.07 -15.16 12.17
C ILE A 351 -7.21 -15.76 11.05
N ALA A 352 -6.67 -16.97 11.24
CA ALA A 352 -5.84 -17.63 10.24
C ALA A 352 -6.56 -17.76 8.88
N ASN A 353 -7.81 -18.23 8.88
CA ASN A 353 -8.62 -18.33 7.65
C ASN A 353 -8.83 -16.96 6.99
N VAL A 354 -9.18 -15.92 7.74
CA VAL A 354 -9.35 -14.57 7.18
C VAL A 354 -8.05 -14.06 6.58
N LEU A 355 -6.92 -14.25 7.26
CA LEU A 355 -5.62 -13.77 6.78
C LEU A 355 -5.14 -14.54 5.55
N LEU A 356 -5.37 -15.85 5.45
CA LEU A 356 -5.17 -16.62 4.21
C LEU A 356 -6.05 -16.09 3.06
N LEU A 357 -7.32 -15.79 3.32
CA LEU A 357 -8.21 -15.21 2.32
C LEU A 357 -7.72 -13.81 1.90
N VAL A 358 -7.28 -12.97 2.85
CA VAL A 358 -6.69 -11.66 2.55
C VAL A 358 -5.46 -11.83 1.65
N SER A 359 -4.58 -12.80 1.94
CA SER A 359 -3.36 -13.06 1.16
C SER A 359 -3.63 -13.37 -0.31
N TYR A 360 -4.56 -14.30 -0.58
CA TYR A 360 -4.64 -14.97 -1.88
C TYR A 360 -5.97 -14.77 -2.62
N THR A 361 -7.06 -14.43 -1.92
CA THR A 361 -8.38 -14.21 -2.54
C THR A 361 -9.19 -13.17 -1.75
N PRO A 362 -8.68 -11.93 -1.62
CA PRO A 362 -9.26 -10.91 -0.74
C PRO A 362 -10.74 -10.63 -1.02
N GLN A 363 -11.20 -10.73 -2.27
CA GLN A 363 -12.61 -10.61 -2.68
C GLN A 363 -13.57 -11.58 -1.95
N SER A 364 -13.05 -12.69 -1.43
CA SER A 364 -13.83 -13.69 -0.70
C SER A 364 -13.96 -13.38 0.79
N VAL A 365 -13.19 -12.43 1.33
CA VAL A 365 -13.15 -12.14 2.78
C VAL A 365 -14.49 -11.58 3.26
N PHE A 366 -14.97 -10.48 2.67
CA PHE A 366 -16.10 -9.69 3.18
C PHE A 366 -17.37 -10.51 3.46
N ASN A 367 -17.66 -11.49 2.59
CA ASN A 367 -18.87 -12.33 2.69
C ASN A 367 -18.62 -13.68 3.38
N SER A 368 -17.38 -13.99 3.76
CA SER A 368 -17.04 -15.27 4.39
C SER A 368 -17.66 -15.42 5.79
N ILE A 369 -17.92 -16.66 6.18
CA ILE A 369 -18.35 -16.96 7.56
C ILE A 369 -17.24 -16.62 8.56
N HIS A 370 -15.97 -16.84 8.20
CA HIS A 370 -14.82 -16.55 9.05
C HIS A 370 -14.70 -15.05 9.36
N TRP A 371 -14.97 -14.16 8.38
CA TRP A 371 -15.02 -12.71 8.62
C TRP A 371 -16.13 -12.32 9.59
N LYS A 372 -17.30 -12.95 9.51
CA LYS A 372 -18.41 -12.71 10.45
C LYS A 372 -18.05 -13.18 11.86
N THR A 373 -17.46 -14.37 11.98
CA THR A 373 -16.96 -14.90 13.26
C THR A 373 -15.89 -13.98 13.85
N LEU A 374 -14.93 -13.54 13.04
CA LEU A 374 -13.87 -12.62 13.46
C LEU A 374 -14.44 -11.28 13.94
N ASN A 375 -15.36 -10.68 13.18
CA ASN A 375 -16.04 -9.43 13.58
C ASN A 375 -16.83 -9.58 14.87
N LYS A 376 -17.45 -10.75 15.10
CA LYS A 376 -18.16 -11.04 16.35
C LYS A 376 -17.18 -11.16 17.52
N ALA A 377 -16.01 -11.75 17.31
CA ALA A 377 -14.99 -11.98 18.34
C ALA A 377 -14.20 -10.71 18.71
N LEU A 378 -13.72 -9.95 17.71
CA LEU A 378 -12.82 -8.81 17.91
C LEU A 378 -13.48 -7.44 17.72
N GLY A 379 -14.69 -7.42 17.16
CA GLY A 379 -15.33 -6.18 16.69
C GLY A 379 -14.90 -5.79 15.28
N GLY A 380 -15.73 -4.96 14.65
CA GLY A 380 -15.52 -4.49 13.27
C GLY A 380 -14.22 -3.70 13.05
N PRO A 381 -13.90 -2.70 13.88
CA PRO A 381 -12.66 -1.92 13.72
C PRO A 381 -11.40 -2.77 13.83
N THR A 382 -11.28 -3.60 14.87
CA THR A 382 -10.10 -4.45 15.12
C THR A 382 -9.90 -5.48 13.99
N SER A 383 -10.97 -6.12 13.52
CA SER A 383 -10.89 -7.07 12.39
C SER A 383 -10.40 -6.38 11.10
N LYS A 384 -10.82 -5.14 10.84
CA LYS A 384 -10.34 -4.35 9.70
C LYS A 384 -8.89 -3.93 9.86
N ALA A 385 -8.49 -3.46 11.03
CA ALA A 385 -7.11 -3.10 11.33
C ALA A 385 -6.16 -4.32 11.18
N LEU A 386 -6.61 -5.51 11.61
CA LEU A 386 -5.89 -6.77 11.42
C LEU A 386 -5.70 -7.09 9.91
N ALA A 387 -6.74 -6.97 9.09
CA ALA A 387 -6.62 -7.18 7.64
C ALA A 387 -5.72 -6.14 6.96
N ILE A 388 -5.76 -4.89 7.41
CA ILE A 388 -4.87 -3.81 6.94
C ILE A 388 -3.41 -4.15 7.25
N TRP A 389 -3.12 -4.47 8.51
CA TRP A 389 -1.79 -4.83 8.97
C TRP A 389 -1.23 -6.01 8.18
N TRP A 390 -2.00 -7.11 8.07
CA TRP A 390 -1.55 -8.29 7.34
C TRP A 390 -1.26 -7.99 5.87
N SER A 391 -2.12 -7.18 5.23
CA SER A 391 -1.89 -6.74 3.85
C SER A 391 -0.60 -5.92 3.71
N LEU A 392 -0.28 -5.04 4.67
CA LEU A 392 0.96 -4.27 4.67
C LEU A 392 2.17 -5.18 4.87
N ARG A 393 2.12 -6.06 5.88
CA ARG A 393 3.18 -7.04 6.16
C ARG A 393 3.54 -7.86 4.94
N LEU A 394 2.54 -8.44 4.26
CA LEU A 394 2.74 -9.18 3.01
C LEU A 394 3.32 -8.30 1.90
N THR A 395 2.80 -7.09 1.73
CA THR A 395 3.28 -6.16 0.71
C THR A 395 4.75 -5.79 0.93
N PHE A 396 5.18 -5.56 2.18
CA PHE A 396 6.57 -5.27 2.50
C PHE A 396 7.47 -6.49 2.36
N LYS A 397 7.01 -7.71 2.69
CA LYS A 397 7.78 -8.94 2.47
C LYS A 397 7.99 -9.24 0.98
N LYS A 398 7.00 -8.93 0.14
CA LYS A 398 7.01 -9.29 -1.29
C LYS A 398 7.44 -8.15 -2.22
N SER A 399 7.75 -6.97 -1.69
CA SER A 399 8.10 -5.81 -2.49
C SER A 399 9.38 -6.06 -3.29
N GLN A 400 9.24 -6.12 -4.60
CA GLN A 400 10.36 -6.18 -5.52
C GLN A 400 10.76 -4.76 -5.96
N GLY A 401 11.96 -4.61 -6.51
CA GLY A 401 12.40 -3.37 -7.17
C GLY A 401 12.69 -2.18 -6.25
N LEU A 402 12.65 -2.39 -4.92
CA LEU A 402 13.08 -1.43 -3.89
C LEU A 402 14.35 -1.89 -3.16
N ARG A 403 15.04 -2.92 -3.65
CA ARG A 403 16.36 -3.30 -3.11
C ARG A 403 17.38 -2.21 -3.44
N SER A 404 18.30 -1.97 -2.51
CA SER A 404 19.40 -1.01 -2.73
C SER A 404 20.23 -1.43 -3.95
N PRO A 405 20.61 -0.50 -4.87
CA PRO A 405 21.47 -0.82 -6.01
C PRO A 405 22.83 -1.42 -5.60
N LEU A 406 23.28 -1.15 -4.37
CA LEU A 406 24.56 -1.64 -3.86
C LEU A 406 24.63 -3.18 -3.84
N ASP A 407 23.50 -3.87 -3.70
CA ASP A 407 23.41 -5.33 -3.72
C ASP A 407 23.53 -5.93 -5.14
N LEU A 408 23.30 -5.13 -6.19
CA LEU A 408 23.31 -5.64 -7.57
C LEU A 408 24.72 -5.92 -8.11
N SER A 409 25.73 -5.38 -7.44
CA SER A 409 27.14 -5.65 -7.72
C SER A 409 27.58 -7.08 -7.39
N ALA A 410 26.75 -7.88 -6.69
CA ALA A 410 27.07 -9.23 -6.27
C ALA A 410 26.71 -10.36 -7.28
N GLY A 411 26.27 -10.03 -8.51
CA GLY A 411 26.31 -10.99 -9.62
C GLY A 411 24.98 -11.59 -10.11
N SER A 412 23.83 -11.05 -9.72
CA SER A 412 22.56 -11.33 -10.42
C SER A 412 22.27 -10.23 -11.44
N GLY A 413 22.71 -10.43 -12.68
CA GLY A 413 22.39 -9.53 -13.79
C GLY A 413 20.88 -9.40 -13.98
N TRP A 414 20.40 -8.15 -14.10
CA TRP A 414 19.00 -7.79 -14.36
C TRP A 414 18.65 -7.80 -15.84
#